data_AF-A0A2N1KZJ8-F1
#
_entry.id   AF-A0A2N1KZJ8-F1
#
_cell.length_a   1.000
_cell.length_b   1.000
_cell.length_c   1.000
_cell.angle_alpha   90.00
_cell.angle_beta   90.00
_cell.angle_gamma   90.00
#
_symmetry.space_group_name_H-M   'P 1'
#
loop_
_entity.id
_entity.type
_entity.pdbx_description
1 polymer ?
#
loop_
_entity_poly.entity_id
_entity_poly.type
_entity_poly.pdbx_seq_one_letter_code
_entity_poly.pdbx_strand_id
1 'polypeptide(L)'
;MIDNNQYNNNLNISNTTTYPPTNDTRKQKIINDSKHRRNYKKRKRKKRIKNNNNGNEVNPDTNNLHFFKVATLNIRQLNDIKAQNLAKYLDKNDIDILSITETRISNKNLKFITKNKFMNHQVFGTVGAKFNESGTLVIVKKELAKHISKLENYKGRILKIEFTFSDQQKLAIIS
;
A
#
# COMPACT_ATOMS: atom_id res chain seq x y z
N MET A 1 -3.64 12.29 69.42
CA MET A 1 -3.73 10.81 69.37
C MET A 1 -3.54 10.38 67.93
N ILE A 2 -2.59 9.49 67.74
CA ILE A 2 -2.03 8.97 66.49
C ILE A 2 -2.84 7.73 66.07
N ASP A 3 -2.93 7.48 64.75
CA ASP A 3 -2.77 6.19 64.04
C ASP A 3 -3.31 6.38 62.61
N ASN A 4 -2.49 6.66 61.59
CA ASN A 4 -1.62 5.75 60.82
C ASN A 4 -2.26 4.39 60.51
N ASN A 5 -2.66 4.19 59.24
CA ASN A 5 -2.11 3.08 58.47
C ASN A 5 -2.26 3.26 56.95
N GLN A 6 -1.10 3.12 56.30
CA GLN A 6 -0.88 3.05 54.88
C GLN A 6 -1.46 1.75 54.31
N TYR A 7 -2.01 1.80 53.10
CA TYR A 7 -2.00 0.64 52.21
C TYR A 7 -1.28 1.00 50.92
N ASN A 8 0.00 0.64 50.90
CA ASN A 8 0.76 0.36 49.70
C ASN A 8 0.20 -0.91 49.07
N ASN A 9 -0.01 -0.91 47.75
CA ASN A 9 0.01 -2.13 46.96
C ASN A 9 0.67 -1.84 45.60
N ASN A 10 1.99 -2.03 45.59
CA ASN A 10 2.78 -2.20 44.38
C ASN A 10 2.44 -3.57 43.77
N LEU A 11 1.85 -3.57 42.57
CA LEU A 11 1.81 -4.74 41.72
C LEU A 11 2.83 -4.56 40.59
N ASN A 12 4.07 -4.95 40.90
CA ASN A 12 5.03 -5.40 39.90
C ASN A 12 4.50 -6.71 39.31
N ILE A 13 4.16 -6.71 38.02
CA ILE A 13 4.02 -7.96 37.26
C ILE A 13 5.03 -7.92 36.13
N SER A 14 6.00 -8.81 36.28
CA SER A 14 7.14 -9.08 35.42
C SER A 14 6.68 -9.65 34.07
N ASN A 15 7.32 -9.18 32.99
CA ASN A 15 7.32 -9.83 31.68
C ASN A 15 8.04 -11.18 31.77
N THR A 16 7.39 -12.30 31.42
CA THR A 16 8.01 -13.48 30.80
C THR A 16 6.94 -14.41 30.23
N THR A 17 6.84 -14.48 28.90
CA THR A 17 6.29 -15.67 28.22
C THR A 17 7.34 -16.17 27.24
N THR A 18 8.03 -17.21 27.68
CA THR A 18 9.04 -18.00 26.99
C THR A 18 8.38 -18.96 26.00
N TYR A 19 8.92 -19.03 24.79
CA TYR A 19 8.59 -20.06 23.79
C TYR A 19 8.95 -21.47 24.31
N PRO A 20 8.18 -22.51 23.97
CA PRO A 20 8.57 -23.88 24.30
C PRO A 20 9.67 -24.36 23.32
N PRO A 21 10.70 -25.08 23.80
CA PRO A 21 11.65 -25.76 22.93
C PRO A 21 11.10 -27.15 22.57
N THR A 22 11.12 -27.53 21.30
CA THR A 22 10.98 -28.92 20.88
C THR A 22 12.19 -29.33 20.05
N ASN A 23 13.19 -29.86 20.75
CA ASN A 23 14.22 -30.72 20.18
C ASN A 23 13.60 -32.09 19.90
N ASP A 24 13.38 -32.44 18.63
CA ASP A 24 13.11 -33.83 18.26
C ASP A 24 14.21 -34.30 17.29
N THR A 25 15.12 -35.11 17.84
CA THR A 25 16.28 -35.64 17.14
C THR A 25 15.88 -36.96 16.49
N ARG A 26 15.55 -36.94 15.19
CA ARG A 26 15.49 -38.16 14.37
C ARG A 26 16.55 -38.12 13.28
N LYS A 27 17.69 -38.73 13.58
CA LYS A 27 18.69 -39.18 12.61
C LYS A 27 18.12 -40.31 11.74
N GLN A 28 18.75 -40.46 10.56
CA GLN A 28 18.61 -41.49 9.51
C GLN A 28 17.73 -41.00 8.34
N LYS A 29 18.16 -40.99 7.08
CA LYS A 29 19.20 -41.80 6.42
C LYS A 29 19.63 -41.08 5.12
N ILE A 30 20.93 -40.84 4.97
CA ILE A 30 21.55 -40.46 3.69
C ILE A 30 21.58 -41.71 2.83
N ILE A 31 20.85 -41.71 1.71
CA ILE A 31 21.04 -42.69 0.64
C ILE A 31 21.48 -41.93 -0.60
N ASN A 32 22.72 -42.21 -0.97
CA ASN A 32 23.36 -41.81 -2.22
C ASN A 32 22.54 -42.36 -3.38
N ASP A 33 22.03 -41.47 -4.25
CA ASP A 33 21.68 -41.85 -5.61
C ASP A 33 22.41 -40.94 -6.60
N SER A 34 23.73 -41.03 -6.55
CA SER A 34 24.65 -40.47 -7.54
C SER A 34 24.70 -41.38 -8.75
N LYS A 35 23.68 -41.34 -9.65
CA LYS A 35 23.80 -42.09 -10.91
C LYS A 35 22.97 -41.63 -12.12
N HIS A 36 22.56 -40.37 -12.22
CA HIS A 36 22.11 -39.76 -13.49
C HIS A 36 22.26 -38.23 -13.35
N ARG A 37 22.78 -37.41 -14.26
CA ARG A 37 23.16 -37.53 -15.66
C ARG A 37 23.87 -36.21 -16.03
N ARG A 38 25.01 -36.34 -16.72
CA ARG A 38 25.49 -35.50 -17.84
C ARG A 38 26.07 -34.12 -17.52
N ASN A 39 27.41 -34.12 -17.53
CA ASN A 39 28.29 -33.03 -17.99
C ASN A 39 27.70 -32.24 -19.16
N TYR A 40 27.15 -31.05 -18.91
CA TYR A 40 26.91 -30.08 -19.98
C TYR A 40 28.17 -29.25 -20.20
N LYS A 41 29.00 -29.71 -21.13
CA LYS A 41 30.18 -28.98 -21.62
C LYS A 41 29.74 -27.62 -22.19
N LYS A 42 30.35 -26.54 -21.67
CA LYS A 42 30.32 -25.18 -22.22
C LYS A 42 30.60 -25.21 -23.73
N ARG A 43 29.60 -24.91 -24.55
CA ARG A 43 29.76 -24.70 -25.99
C ARG A 43 29.69 -23.21 -26.29
N LYS A 44 30.83 -22.51 -26.16
CA LYS A 44 30.97 -21.14 -26.70
C LYS A 44 30.93 -21.24 -28.23
N ARG A 45 29.77 -21.00 -28.84
CA ARG A 45 29.67 -20.73 -30.28
C ARG A 45 30.28 -19.35 -30.54
N LYS A 46 31.50 -19.30 -31.09
CA LYS A 46 32.02 -18.10 -31.75
C LYS A 46 31.15 -17.84 -32.98
N LYS A 47 30.17 -16.93 -32.88
CA LYS A 47 29.54 -16.35 -34.07
C LYS A 47 30.60 -15.47 -34.76
N ARG A 48 30.87 -15.74 -36.04
CA ARG A 48 31.61 -14.81 -36.90
C ARG A 48 30.83 -13.50 -36.95
N ILE A 49 31.38 -12.44 -36.39
CA ILE A 49 30.84 -11.08 -36.54
C ILE A 49 31.21 -10.65 -37.96
N LYS A 50 30.20 -10.53 -38.82
CA LYS A 50 30.26 -9.62 -39.98
C LYS A 50 30.07 -8.22 -39.39
N ASN A 51 31.02 -7.33 -39.61
CA ASN A 51 30.82 -5.91 -39.37
C ASN A 51 29.68 -5.43 -40.26
N ASN A 52 28.58 -5.01 -39.64
CA ASN A 52 27.66 -4.06 -40.23
C ASN A 52 27.44 -2.97 -39.18
N ASN A 53 27.98 -1.79 -39.45
CA ASN A 53 27.56 -0.56 -38.80
C ASN A 53 26.09 -0.33 -39.16
N ASN A 54 25.22 -0.13 -38.16
CA ASN A 54 24.22 0.94 -38.11
C ASN A 54 23.15 0.65 -37.03
N GLY A 55 22.93 1.66 -36.18
CA GLY A 55 21.77 1.77 -35.30
C GLY A 55 22.05 1.33 -33.87
N ASN A 56 21.95 2.26 -32.92
CA ASN A 56 21.76 1.92 -31.52
C ASN A 56 20.46 1.11 -31.40
N GLU A 57 20.57 -0.22 -31.31
CA GLU A 57 19.45 -1.07 -30.88
C GLU A 57 19.12 -0.70 -29.43
N VAL A 58 18.09 0.10 -29.26
CA VAL A 58 17.40 0.24 -27.98
C VAL A 58 16.80 -1.14 -27.69
N ASN A 59 17.39 -1.88 -26.76
CA ASN A 59 16.82 -3.12 -26.24
C ASN A 59 15.36 -2.85 -25.81
N PRO A 60 14.35 -3.43 -26.46
CA PRO A 60 12.95 -3.18 -26.11
C PRO A 60 12.50 -3.96 -24.86
N ASP A 61 13.39 -4.70 -24.21
CA ASP A 61 13.01 -5.78 -23.28
C ASP A 61 13.27 -5.48 -21.79
N THR A 62 13.36 -4.22 -21.38
CA THR A 62 12.97 -3.92 -20.00
C THR A 62 11.46 -3.80 -19.97
N ASN A 63 10.77 -4.93 -19.85
CA ASN A 63 9.36 -4.97 -19.45
C ASN A 63 9.25 -4.23 -18.10
N ASN A 64 9.10 -2.91 -18.15
CA ASN A 64 8.81 -2.09 -16.99
C ASN A 64 7.39 -2.46 -16.55
N LEU A 65 7.28 -3.52 -15.76
CA LEU A 65 6.04 -3.82 -15.05
C LEU A 65 5.75 -2.65 -14.13
N HIS A 66 4.80 -1.83 -14.54
CA HIS A 66 4.29 -0.73 -13.73
C HIS A 66 3.23 -1.29 -12.79
N PHE A 67 3.58 -1.50 -11.53
CA PHE A 67 2.64 -1.91 -10.49
C PHE A 67 1.95 -0.69 -9.89
N PHE A 68 0.64 -0.78 -9.67
CA PHE A 68 -0.08 0.22 -8.87
C PHE A 68 0.27 0.09 -7.39
N LYS A 69 0.63 1.21 -6.76
CA LYS A 69 0.79 1.30 -5.30
C LYS A 69 -0.50 1.81 -4.68
N VAL A 70 -1.24 0.87 -4.08
CA VAL A 70 -2.49 1.16 -3.37
C VAL A 70 -2.26 1.06 -1.86
N ALA A 71 -2.76 2.04 -1.12
CA ALA A 71 -2.69 2.07 0.33
C ALA A 71 -4.07 2.39 0.95
N THR A 72 -4.25 1.99 2.21
CA THR A 72 -5.44 2.32 3.00
C THR A 72 -5.01 2.87 4.36
N LEU A 73 -5.76 3.82 4.91
CA LEU A 73 -5.47 4.41 6.22
C LEU A 73 -6.75 4.83 6.94
N ASN A 74 -6.95 4.32 8.14
CA ASN A 74 -7.92 4.91 9.07
C ASN A 74 -7.30 6.12 9.76
N ILE A 75 -7.79 7.33 9.46
CA ILE A 75 -7.21 8.59 9.97
C ILE A 75 -7.83 9.03 11.30
N ARG A 76 -8.93 8.38 11.73
CA ARG A 76 -9.84 8.69 12.85
C ARG A 76 -10.52 10.06 12.81
N GLN A 77 -9.79 11.09 12.40
CA GLN A 77 -10.28 12.44 12.14
C GLN A 77 -9.27 13.16 11.26
N LEU A 78 -9.74 13.70 10.14
CA LEU A 78 -8.92 14.50 9.23
C LEU A 78 -8.92 15.96 9.70
N ASN A 79 -7.72 16.53 9.80
CA ASN A 79 -7.52 17.94 10.09
C ASN A 79 -6.45 18.51 9.14
N ASP A 80 -6.17 19.80 9.29
CA ASP A 80 -5.30 20.52 8.36
C ASP A 80 -3.88 19.96 8.32
N ILE A 81 -3.31 19.69 9.51
CA ILE A 81 -1.97 19.15 9.72
C ILE A 81 -1.85 17.75 9.12
N LYS A 82 -2.82 16.87 9.41
CA LYS A 82 -2.85 15.50 8.86
C LYS A 82 -2.96 15.52 7.35
N ALA A 83 -3.76 16.42 6.76
CA ALA A 83 -3.85 16.55 5.31
C ALA A 83 -2.52 16.98 4.67
N GLN A 84 -1.77 17.88 5.31
CA GLN A 84 -0.43 18.27 4.83
C GLN A 84 0.56 17.10 4.93
N ASN A 85 0.53 16.34 6.03
CA ASN A 85 1.38 15.16 6.21
C ASN A 85 1.03 14.06 5.20
N LEU A 86 -0.26 13.87 4.91
CA LEU A 86 -0.73 12.93 3.90
C LEU A 86 -0.24 13.30 2.51
N ALA A 87 -0.32 14.58 2.12
CA ALA A 87 0.21 15.02 0.83
C ALA A 87 1.71 14.69 0.69
N LYS A 88 2.51 15.04 1.71
CA LYS A 88 3.96 14.71 1.74
C LYS A 88 4.21 13.21 1.69
N TYR A 89 3.39 12.41 2.37
CA TYR A 89 3.51 10.95 2.39
C TYR A 89 3.19 10.32 1.03
N LEU A 90 2.17 10.83 0.34
CA LEU A 90 1.81 10.38 -1.01
C LEU A 90 2.96 10.64 -2.00
N ASP A 91 3.53 11.84 -1.99
CA ASP A 91 4.63 12.22 -2.88
C ASP A 91 5.91 11.43 -2.56
N LYS A 92 6.27 11.31 -1.27
CA LYS A 92 7.49 10.62 -0.83
C LYS A 92 7.50 9.13 -1.21
N ASN A 93 6.35 8.47 -1.12
CA ASN A 93 6.25 7.02 -1.36
C ASN A 93 5.73 6.69 -2.77
N ASP A 94 5.43 7.71 -3.57
CA ASP A 94 4.85 7.59 -4.90
C ASP A 94 3.60 6.69 -4.88
N ILE A 95 2.65 7.02 -4.00
CA ILE A 95 1.40 6.27 -3.89
C ILE A 95 0.43 6.72 -4.97
N ASP A 96 -0.09 5.76 -5.71
CA ASP A 96 -1.03 5.97 -6.79
C ASP A 96 -2.46 6.19 -6.28
N ILE A 97 -2.89 5.36 -5.33
CA ILE A 97 -4.23 5.39 -4.77
C ILE A 97 -4.15 5.22 -3.25
N LEU A 98 -4.73 6.15 -2.50
CA LEU A 98 -4.85 6.08 -1.05
C LEU A 98 -6.32 6.18 -0.65
N SER A 99 -6.84 5.11 -0.05
CA SER A 99 -8.12 5.11 0.64
C SER A 99 -7.93 5.60 2.08
N ILE A 100 -8.83 6.47 2.54
CA ILE A 100 -8.83 7.02 3.89
C ILE A 100 -10.21 6.86 4.49
N THR A 101 -10.29 6.25 5.67
CA THR A 101 -11.54 6.06 6.41
C THR A 101 -11.56 6.86 7.71
N GLU A 102 -12.75 7.03 8.27
CA GLU A 102 -13.02 7.81 9.49
C GLU A 102 -12.49 9.26 9.42
N THR A 103 -12.80 9.97 8.35
CA THR A 103 -12.33 11.36 8.23
C THR A 103 -13.03 12.33 9.18
N ARG A 104 -14.25 12.00 9.64
CA ARG A 104 -15.05 12.78 10.60
C ARG A 104 -15.01 14.28 10.32
N ILE A 105 -15.21 14.66 9.06
CA ILE A 105 -15.14 16.03 8.57
C ILE A 105 -16.40 16.39 7.78
N SER A 106 -16.85 17.65 7.88
CA SER A 106 -17.97 18.14 7.08
C SER A 106 -17.58 18.38 5.62
N ASN A 107 -18.55 18.36 4.70
CA ASN A 107 -18.33 18.68 3.28
C ASN A 107 -17.68 20.06 3.08
N LYS A 108 -18.09 21.07 3.87
CA LYS A 108 -17.54 22.42 3.81
C LYS A 108 -16.05 22.44 4.17
N ASN A 109 -15.70 21.77 5.28
CA ASN A 109 -14.33 21.71 5.76
C ASN A 109 -13.45 20.82 4.89
N LEU A 110 -14.01 19.75 4.30
CA LEU A 110 -13.30 18.88 3.38
C LEU A 110 -12.74 19.67 2.20
N LYS A 111 -13.58 20.47 1.52
CA LYS A 111 -13.16 21.32 0.40
C LYS A 111 -12.06 22.29 0.79
N PHE A 112 -12.12 22.86 2.00
CA PHE A 112 -11.12 23.79 2.48
C PHE A 112 -9.79 23.12 2.77
N ILE A 113 -9.81 21.99 3.51
CA ILE A 113 -8.59 21.29 3.94
C ILE A 113 -7.86 20.63 2.78
N THR A 114 -8.57 20.19 1.73
CA THR A 114 -7.96 19.55 0.56
C THR A 114 -7.48 20.55 -0.49
N LYS A 115 -7.97 21.79 -0.46
CA LYS A 115 -7.64 22.83 -1.43
C LYS A 115 -6.12 23.05 -1.49
N ASN A 116 -5.57 22.95 -2.69
CA ASN A 116 -4.16 23.21 -3.02
C ASN A 116 -3.12 22.36 -2.26
N LYS A 117 -3.52 21.31 -1.51
CA LYS A 117 -2.56 20.44 -0.81
C LYS A 117 -2.12 19.24 -1.62
N PHE A 118 -3.07 18.64 -2.34
CA PHE A 118 -2.84 17.46 -3.15
C PHE A 118 -2.59 17.90 -4.59
N MET A 119 -1.39 18.42 -4.88
CA MET A 119 -1.10 19.00 -6.21
C MET A 119 -1.01 17.94 -7.31
N ASN A 120 -0.53 16.74 -7.00
CA ASN A 120 -0.36 15.64 -7.96
C ASN A 120 -1.51 14.63 -7.93
N HIS A 121 -2.46 14.81 -7.02
CA HIS A 121 -3.56 13.88 -6.79
C HIS A 121 -4.90 14.60 -6.83
N GLN A 122 -5.95 13.86 -7.13
CA GLN A 122 -7.33 14.28 -7.05
C GLN A 122 -7.98 13.58 -5.86
N VAL A 123 -8.75 14.34 -5.06
CA VAL A 123 -9.42 13.84 -3.87
C VAL A 123 -10.89 13.61 -4.19
N PHE A 124 -11.36 12.39 -3.98
CA PHE A 124 -12.76 12.00 -4.03
C PHE A 124 -13.21 11.68 -2.62
N GLY A 125 -14.43 12.08 -2.26
CA GLY A 125 -14.88 11.96 -0.90
C GLY A 125 -16.38 11.83 -0.75
N THR A 126 -16.77 11.10 0.29
CA THR A 126 -18.13 11.06 0.79
C THR A 126 -18.10 11.31 2.30
N VAL A 127 -19.10 12.03 2.81
CA VAL A 127 -19.23 12.34 4.24
C VAL A 127 -20.62 11.93 4.70
N GLY A 128 -20.74 11.59 5.99
CA GLY A 128 -22.04 11.27 6.59
C GLY A 128 -22.99 12.46 6.58
N ALA A 129 -24.29 12.19 6.72
CA ALA A 129 -25.33 13.22 6.76
C ALA A 129 -25.17 14.15 7.99
N LYS A 130 -24.69 13.61 9.11
CA LYS A 130 -24.41 14.39 10.31
C LYS A 130 -22.92 14.72 10.42
N PHE A 131 -22.65 15.85 11.07
CA PHE A 131 -21.31 16.23 11.46
C PHE A 131 -20.66 15.13 12.33
N ASN A 132 -19.38 14.83 12.08
CA ASN A 132 -18.56 13.88 12.84
C ASN A 132 -18.96 12.39 12.83
N GLU A 133 -19.99 11.95 12.10
CA GLU A 133 -20.40 10.54 12.12
C GLU A 133 -19.51 9.63 11.25
N SER A 134 -19.23 10.03 10.01
CA SER A 134 -18.50 9.18 9.06
C SER A 134 -17.88 10.00 7.94
N GLY A 135 -16.93 9.40 7.25
CA GLY A 135 -16.42 9.93 6.00
C GLY A 135 -15.29 9.07 5.46
N THR A 136 -15.32 8.91 4.15
CA THR A 136 -14.36 8.10 3.39
C THR A 136 -13.85 8.95 2.24
N LEU A 137 -12.53 8.98 2.07
CA LEU A 137 -11.87 9.65 0.96
C LEU A 137 -11.06 8.63 0.17
N VAL A 138 -10.98 8.82 -1.13
CA VAL A 138 -10.01 8.14 -1.98
C VAL A 138 -9.23 9.22 -2.73
N ILE A 139 -7.91 9.22 -2.53
CA ILE A 139 -6.98 10.14 -3.15
C ILE A 139 -6.28 9.39 -4.28
N VAL A 140 -6.34 9.91 -5.50
CA VAL A 140 -5.90 9.23 -6.72
C VAL A 140 -4.92 10.12 -7.47
N LYS A 141 -3.77 9.59 -7.90
CA LYS A 141 -2.80 10.32 -8.73
C LYS A 141 -3.49 10.83 -10.00
N LYS A 142 -3.26 12.09 -10.40
CA LYS A 142 -3.99 12.76 -11.50
C LYS A 142 -3.94 11.97 -12.82
N GLU A 143 -2.82 11.32 -13.08
CA GLU A 143 -2.61 10.48 -14.26
C GLU A 143 -3.56 9.27 -14.29
N LEU A 144 -3.97 8.76 -13.14
CA LEU A 144 -4.95 7.67 -13.03
C LEU A 144 -6.38 8.21 -12.96
N ALA A 145 -6.57 9.39 -12.36
CA ALA A 145 -7.88 10.01 -12.21
C ALA A 145 -8.57 10.25 -13.56
N LYS A 146 -7.81 10.47 -14.65
CA LYS A 146 -8.34 10.61 -16.02
C LYS A 146 -9.04 9.35 -16.55
N HIS A 147 -8.78 8.19 -15.94
CA HIS A 147 -9.38 6.91 -16.32
C HIS A 147 -10.62 6.57 -15.49
N ILE A 148 -11.04 7.42 -14.56
CA ILE A 148 -12.24 7.16 -13.75
C ILE A 148 -13.47 7.22 -14.65
N SER A 149 -14.20 6.11 -14.70
CA SER A 149 -15.42 5.95 -15.49
C SER A 149 -16.68 6.06 -14.65
N LYS A 150 -16.62 5.70 -13.36
CA LYS A 150 -17.77 5.75 -12.45
C LYS A 150 -17.37 6.07 -11.02
N LEU A 151 -18.20 6.85 -10.34
CA LEU A 151 -18.10 7.15 -8.91
C LEU A 151 -19.43 6.83 -8.22
N GLU A 152 -19.41 5.94 -7.24
CA GLU A 152 -20.59 5.58 -6.44
C GLU A 152 -20.26 5.78 -4.96
N ASN A 153 -21.22 6.25 -4.17
CA ASN A 153 -21.05 6.38 -2.73
C ASN A 153 -22.30 5.91 -1.98
N TYR A 154 -22.11 5.50 -0.73
CA TYR A 154 -23.21 5.09 0.12
C TYR A 154 -23.05 5.67 1.53
N LYS A 155 -24.00 6.54 1.90
CA LYS A 155 -24.22 7.09 3.26
C LYS A 155 -22.95 7.58 3.95
N GLY A 156 -22.00 8.17 3.21
CA GLY A 156 -20.77 8.70 3.80
C GLY A 156 -19.80 7.66 4.35
N ARG A 157 -19.94 6.38 3.96
CA ARG A 157 -19.15 5.25 4.50
C ARG A 157 -18.46 4.46 3.41
N ILE A 158 -19.13 4.26 2.27
CA ILE A 158 -18.57 3.52 1.14
C ILE A 158 -18.33 4.49 -0.01
N LEU A 159 -17.15 4.39 -0.62
CA LEU A 159 -16.80 5.07 -1.87
C LEU A 159 -16.24 4.04 -2.86
N LYS A 160 -16.92 3.88 -3.99
CA LYS A 160 -16.49 3.02 -5.09
C LYS A 160 -16.09 3.88 -6.28
N ILE A 161 -14.87 3.63 -6.78
CA ILE A 161 -14.31 4.28 -7.96
C ILE A 161 -14.01 3.20 -8.99
N GLU A 162 -14.64 3.29 -10.16
CA GLU A 162 -14.33 2.44 -11.31
C GLU A 162 -13.42 3.18 -12.27
N PHE A 163 -12.41 2.47 -12.77
CA PHE A 163 -11.46 2.92 -13.77
C PHE A 163 -11.63 2.08 -15.04
N THR A 164 -11.58 2.74 -16.19
CA THR A 164 -11.52 2.10 -17.50
C THR A 164 -10.26 2.55 -18.21
N PHE A 165 -9.36 1.60 -18.46
CA PHE A 165 -8.13 1.82 -19.22
C PHE A 165 -8.31 1.38 -20.68
N SER A 166 -7.25 1.51 -21.48
CA SER A 166 -7.20 0.99 -22.84
C SER A 166 -7.56 -0.50 -22.89
N ASP A 167 -8.03 -0.96 -24.05
CA ASP A 167 -8.45 -2.35 -24.28
C ASP A 167 -9.53 -2.84 -23.31
N GLN A 168 -10.37 -1.93 -22.84
CA GLN A 168 -11.49 -2.19 -21.93
C GLN A 168 -11.08 -2.85 -20.60
N GLN A 169 -9.82 -2.71 -20.19
CA GLN A 169 -9.39 -3.17 -18.88
C GLN A 169 -10.07 -2.32 -17.79
N LYS A 170 -10.75 -3.00 -16.86
CA LYS A 170 -11.51 -2.36 -15.79
C LYS A 170 -10.92 -2.69 -14.42
N LEU A 171 -10.84 -1.68 -13.57
CA LEU A 171 -10.44 -1.80 -12.17
C LEU A 171 -11.49 -1.09 -11.31
N ALA A 172 -11.83 -1.65 -10.16
CA ALA A 172 -12.66 -0.97 -9.17
C ALA A 172 -11.95 -0.94 -7.83
N ILE A 173 -11.95 0.24 -7.19
CA ILE A 173 -11.51 0.43 -5.80
C ILE A 173 -12.75 0.70 -4.97
N ILE A 174 -12.94 -0.08 -3.91
CA ILE A 174 -14.01 0.10 -2.92
C ILE A 174 -13.34 0.39 -1.59
N SER A 175 -13.70 1.52 -1.00
CA SER A 175 -13.24 1.97 0.31
C SER A 175 -14.40 2.22 1.25
#